data_AF-A0A847P9K8-F1
#
_entry.id   AF-A0A847P9K8-F1
#
_cell.length_a   1.000
_cell.length_b   1.000
_cell.length_c   1.000
_cell.angle_alpha   90.00
_cell.angle_beta   90.00
_cell.angle_gamma   90.00
#
_symmetry.space_group_name_H-M   'P 1'
#
loop_
_entity.id
_entity.type
_entity.pdbx_description
1 polymer ?
#
loop_
_entity_poly.entity_id
_entity_poly.type
_entity_poly.pdbx_seq_one_letter_code
_entity_poly.pdbx_strand_id
1 'polypeptide(L)'
;MKKEKVRKLTPLGKFVRILIGMVMIAAIVYMYLQMGKEIKTTFSLHGDVKESEKEIAKLEAEKESLQMQKEKLTDENYVSSVARGKYLITKENEQIYVLPPLTEEND
;
A
#
# COMPACT_ATOMS: atom_id res chain seq x y z
N MET A 1 79.79 6.80 -4.91
CA MET A 1 78.35 6.47 -5.10
C MET A 1 78.03 5.14 -4.44
N LYS A 2 77.27 5.13 -3.35
CA LYS A 2 76.85 3.90 -2.64
C LYS A 2 75.53 3.45 -3.27
N LYS A 3 75.53 2.32 -4.00
CA LYS A 3 74.33 1.78 -4.65
C LYS A 3 73.39 1.22 -3.58
N GLU A 4 72.20 1.78 -3.43
CA GLU A 4 71.16 1.23 -2.56
C GLU A 4 70.75 -0.15 -3.09
N LYS A 5 70.92 -1.18 -2.24
CA LYS A 5 70.45 -2.53 -2.54
C LYS A 5 68.94 -2.56 -2.39
N VAL A 6 68.23 -2.57 -3.52
CA VAL A 6 66.78 -2.83 -3.55
C VAL A 6 66.54 -4.19 -2.91
N ARG A 7 65.93 -4.21 -1.72
CA ARG A 7 65.67 -5.45 -0.96
C ARG A 7 64.73 -6.31 -1.78
N LYS A 8 65.22 -7.44 -2.30
CA LYS A 8 64.41 -8.42 -3.02
C LYS A 8 63.42 -9.04 -2.01
N LEU A 9 62.12 -8.87 -2.25
CA LEU A 9 61.07 -9.46 -1.42
C LEU A 9 61.20 -10.98 -1.42
N THR A 10 61.17 -11.57 -0.22
CA THR A 10 61.20 -13.03 -0.02
C THR A 10 59.98 -13.67 -0.69
N PRO A 11 60.09 -14.91 -1.22
CA PRO A 11 58.99 -15.58 -1.91
C PRO A 11 57.74 -15.70 -1.03
N LEU A 12 57.92 -15.88 0.28
CA LEU A 12 56.85 -15.88 1.27
C LEU A 12 56.06 -14.55 1.30
N GLY A 13 56.74 -13.41 1.17
CA GLY A 13 56.09 -12.09 1.14
C GLY A 13 55.23 -11.85 -0.10
N LYS A 14 55.49 -12.56 -1.21
CA LYS A 14 54.64 -12.52 -2.41
C LYS A 14 53.35 -13.31 -2.19
N PHE A 15 53.42 -14.47 -1.56
CA PHE A 15 52.23 -15.26 -1.20
C PHE A 15 51.34 -14.52 -0.20
N VAL A 16 51.93 -13.89 0.83
CA VAL A 16 51.18 -13.09 1.80
C VAL A 16 50.44 -11.92 1.12
N ARG A 17 51.07 -11.24 0.15
CA ARG A 17 50.39 -10.20 -0.64
C ARG A 17 49.21 -10.72 -1.46
N ILE A 18 49.34 -11.91 -2.05
CA ILE A 18 48.24 -12.53 -2.81
C ILE A 18 47.07 -12.90 -1.88
N LEU A 19 47.35 -13.45 -0.70
CA LEU A 19 46.31 -13.75 0.29
C LEU A 19 45.61 -12.49 0.81
N ILE A 20 46.36 -11.42 1.10
CA ILE A 20 45.79 -10.13 1.50
C ILE A 20 44.89 -9.57 0.39
N GLY A 21 45.33 -9.66 -0.88
CA GLY A 21 44.51 -9.25 -2.03
C GLY A 21 43.22 -10.05 -2.15
N MET A 22 43.27 -11.36 -1.92
CA MET A 22 42.09 -12.24 -1.95
C MET A 22 41.09 -11.90 -0.84
N VAL A 23 41.59 -11.63 0.37
CA VAL A 23 40.75 -11.20 1.51
C VAL A 23 40.08 -9.85 1.24
N MET A 24 40.80 -8.91 0.63
CA MET A 24 40.22 -7.60 0.26
C MET A 24 39.10 -7.75 -0.78
N ILE A 25 39.27 -8.61 -1.79
CA ILE A 25 38.23 -8.89 -2.78
C ILE A 25 37.01 -9.54 -2.12
N ALA A 26 37.22 -10.50 -1.21
CA ALA A 26 36.13 -11.14 -0.47
C ALA A 26 35.36 -10.14 0.41
N ALA A 27 36.06 -9.19 1.05
CA ALA A 27 35.44 -8.14 1.84
C ALA A 27 34.56 -7.21 0.99
N ILE A 28 35.01 -6.85 -0.22
CA ILE A 28 34.24 -6.04 -1.16
C ILE A 28 32.95 -6.76 -1.56
N VAL A 29 33.04 -8.05 -1.94
CA VAL A 29 31.86 -8.85 -2.30
C VAL A 29 30.88 -8.97 -1.14
N TYR A 30 31.38 -9.17 0.08
CA TYR A 30 30.56 -9.23 1.28
C TYR A 30 29.78 -7.93 1.53
N MET A 31 30.45 -6.78 1.39
CA MET A 31 29.80 -5.46 1.49
C MET A 31 28.68 -5.27 0.46
N TYR A 32 28.89 -5.68 -0.81
CA TYR A 32 27.85 -5.58 -1.84
C TYR A 32 26.62 -6.46 -1.54
N LEU A 33 26.83 -7.66 -0.97
CA LEU A 33 25.72 -8.52 -0.55
C LEU A 33 24.91 -7.90 0.60
N GLN A 34 25.57 -7.14 1.49
CA GLN A 34 24.91 -6.44 2.58
C GLN A 34 24.09 -5.24 2.07
N MET A 35 24.63 -4.43 1.15
CA MET A 35 23.88 -3.35 0.48
C MET A 35 22.64 -3.88 -0.24
N GLY A 36 22.70 -5.05 -0.87
CA GLY A 36 21.54 -5.66 -1.54
C GLY A 36 20.36 -5.96 -0.59
N LYS A 37 20.62 -6.21 0.70
CA LYS A 37 19.58 -6.41 1.71
C LYS A 37 18.95 -5.08 2.14
N GLU A 38 19.77 -4.04 2.28
CA GLU A 38 19.32 -2.70 2.67
C GLU A 38 18.45 -2.01 1.59
N ILE A 39 18.75 -2.28 0.31
CA ILE A 39 17.91 -1.81 -0.81
C ILE A 39 16.53 -2.46 -0.75
N LYS A 40 16.45 -3.77 -0.48
CA LYS A 40 15.15 -4.45 -0.35
C LYS A 40 14.32 -3.90 0.81
N THR A 41 14.93 -3.65 1.97
CA THR A 41 14.22 -3.09 3.13
C THR A 41 13.80 -1.63 2.93
N THR A 42 14.59 -0.83 2.20
CA THR A 42 14.23 0.56 1.88
C THR A 42 13.10 0.62 0.85
N PHE A 43 13.09 -0.31 -0.10
CA PHE A 43 12.04 -0.40 -1.11
C PHE A 43 10.72 -0.92 -0.53
N SER A 44 10.77 -1.89 0.40
CA SER A 44 9.56 -2.33 1.13
C SER A 44 8.99 -1.20 1.99
N LEU A 45 9.83 -0.43 2.68
CA LEU A 45 9.38 0.72 3.49
C LEU A 45 8.67 1.79 2.64
N HIS A 46 9.12 2.03 1.40
CA HIS A 46 8.44 2.95 0.48
C HIS A 46 7.14 2.39 -0.11
N GLY A 47 7.04 1.06 -0.24
CA GLY A 47 5.80 0.38 -0.62
C GLY A 47 4.75 0.49 0.47
N ASP A 48 5.14 0.17 1.70
CA ASP A 48 4.24 0.11 2.86
C ASP A 48 3.66 1.48 3.23
N VAL A 49 4.43 2.56 3.06
CA VAL A 49 3.94 3.94 3.27
C VAL A 49 2.89 4.32 2.24
N LYS A 50 3.09 3.99 0.96
CA LYS A 50 2.10 4.29 -0.09
C LYS A 50 0.84 3.45 0.00
N GLU A 51 0.96 2.19 0.44
CA GLU A 51 -0.19 1.32 0.71
C GLU A 51 -0.99 1.88 1.89
N SER A 52 -0.32 2.24 2.98
CA SER A 52 -0.95 2.79 4.18
C SER A 52 -1.63 4.15 3.93
N GLU A 53 -1.01 5.05 3.16
CA GLU A 53 -1.62 6.33 2.78
C GLU A 53 -2.89 6.14 1.93
N LYS A 54 -2.88 5.16 1.01
CA LYS A 54 -4.08 4.80 0.24
C LYS A 54 -5.17 4.20 1.11
N GLU A 55 -4.80 3.35 2.05
CA GLU A 55 -5.75 2.73 2.97
C GLU A 55 -6.38 3.77 3.91
N ILE A 56 -5.59 4.73 4.42
CA ILE A 56 -6.09 5.88 5.20
C ILE A 56 -7.07 6.71 4.36
N ALA A 57 -6.70 7.09 3.13
CA ALA A 57 -7.59 7.88 2.27
C ALA A 57 -8.90 7.13 1.95
N LYS A 58 -8.84 5.82 1.76
CA LYS A 58 -10.03 4.98 1.55
C LYS A 58 -10.91 4.93 2.79
N LEU A 59 -10.32 4.73 3.97
CA LEU A 59 -11.03 4.68 5.24
C LEU A 59 -11.66 6.03 5.61
N GLU A 60 -10.99 7.15 5.31
CA GLU A 60 -11.55 8.49 5.50
C GLU A 60 -12.76 8.74 4.58
N ALA A 61 -12.65 8.40 3.30
CA ALA A 61 -13.77 8.51 2.36
C ALA A 61 -14.95 7.61 2.77
N GLU A 62 -14.68 6.39 3.24
CA GLU A 62 -15.70 5.47 3.73
C GLU A 62 -16.38 6.03 4.99
N LYS A 63 -15.60 6.55 5.93
CA LYS A 63 -16.12 7.19 7.14
C LYS A 63 -16.99 8.40 6.83
N GLU A 64 -16.59 9.26 5.91
CA GLU A 64 -17.38 10.42 5.49
C GLU A 64 -18.71 9.98 4.85
N SER A 65 -18.67 8.97 3.99
CA SER A 65 -19.87 8.39 3.38
C SER A 65 -20.82 7.77 4.41
N LEU A 66 -20.27 7.06 5.41
CA LEU A 66 -21.04 6.43 6.48
C LEU A 66 -21.60 7.49 7.43
N GLN A 67 -20.88 8.56 7.69
CA GLN A 67 -21.35 9.66 8.51
C GLN A 67 -22.51 10.40 7.83
N MET A 68 -22.40 10.69 6.53
CA MET A 68 -23.51 11.24 5.74
C MET A 68 -24.72 10.30 5.72
N GLN A 69 -24.51 8.99 5.56
CA GLN A 69 -25.60 8.01 5.62
C GLN A 69 -26.24 7.95 7.00
N LYS A 70 -25.44 8.02 8.06
CA LYS A 70 -25.93 8.06 9.44
C LYS A 70 -26.76 9.31 9.69
N GLU A 71 -26.31 10.48 9.26
CA GLU A 71 -27.07 11.73 9.37
C GLU A 71 -28.40 11.63 8.63
N LYS A 72 -28.40 11.13 7.39
CA LYS A 72 -29.63 10.86 6.64
C LYS A 72 -30.55 9.88 7.36
N LEU A 73 -30.02 8.80 7.93
CA LEU A 73 -30.80 7.79 8.66
C LEU A 73 -31.26 8.27 10.05
N THR A 74 -30.66 9.32 10.60
CA THR A 74 -31.06 9.92 11.89
C THR A 74 -32.15 11.00 11.68
N ASP A 75 -32.30 11.51 10.46
CA ASP A 75 -33.38 12.44 10.12
C ASP A 75 -34.72 11.68 9.95
N GLU A 76 -35.65 11.89 10.89
CA GLU A 76 -36.99 11.29 10.87
C GLU A 76 -37.75 11.56 9.57
N ASN A 77 -37.54 12.72 8.92
CA ASN A 77 -38.22 13.04 7.66
C ASN A 77 -37.70 12.18 6.50
N TYR A 78 -36.38 11.98 6.45
CA TYR A 78 -35.76 11.11 5.45
C TYR A 78 -36.20 9.65 5.66
N VAL A 79 -36.16 9.15 6.90
CA VAL A 79 -36.62 7.79 7.23
C VAL A 79 -38.10 7.60 6.87
N SER A 80 -38.94 8.58 7.20
CA SER A 80 -40.36 8.54 6.80
C SER A 80 -40.49 8.48 5.28
N SER A 81 -39.78 9.34 4.53
CA SER A 81 -39.85 9.34 3.05
C SER A 81 -39.41 8.03 2.41
N VAL A 82 -38.35 7.39 2.93
CA VAL A 82 -37.86 6.09 2.47
C VAL A 82 -38.89 5.00 2.78
N ALA A 83 -39.50 5.06 3.97
CA ALA A 83 -40.57 4.13 4.35
C ALA A 83 -41.81 4.29 3.47
N ARG A 84 -42.20 5.52 3.12
CA ARG A 84 -43.31 5.79 2.19
C ARG A 84 -43.01 5.26 0.78
N GLY A 85 -41.81 5.50 0.27
CA GLY A 85 -41.42 5.06 -1.08
C GLY A 85 -41.25 3.54 -1.21
N LYS A 86 -40.63 2.89 -0.22
CA LYS A 86 -40.30 1.46 -0.29
C LYS A 86 -41.39 0.54 0.23
N TYR A 87 -42.11 0.96 1.26
CA TYR A 87 -43.12 0.14 1.96
C TYR A 87 -44.53 0.69 1.80
N LEU A 88 -44.74 1.72 0.97
CA LEU A 88 -46.04 2.31 0.68
C LEU A 88 -46.79 2.74 1.96
N ILE A 89 -46.06 3.20 2.97
CA ILE A 89 -46.65 3.72 4.21
C ILE A 89 -47.28 5.09 3.92
N THR A 90 -48.53 5.30 4.33
CA THR A 90 -49.27 6.55 4.12
C THR A 90 -49.35 7.37 5.40
N LYS A 91 -49.47 8.70 5.27
CA LYS A 91 -49.98 9.55 6.36
C LYS A 91 -51.52 9.50 6.41
N GLU A 92 -52.08 9.89 7.55
CA GLU A 92 -53.51 10.13 7.68
C GLU A 92 -53.96 11.14 6.61
N ASN A 93 -54.91 10.73 5.76
CA ASN A 93 -55.45 11.44 4.58
C ASN A 93 -54.67 11.34 3.25
N GLU A 94 -53.74 10.39 3.09
CA GLU A 94 -53.12 10.08 1.78
C GLU A 94 -53.67 8.76 1.18
N GLN A 95 -53.93 8.73 -0.14
CA GLN A 95 -54.40 7.54 -0.87
C GLN A 95 -53.35 7.10 -1.90
N ILE A 96 -52.90 5.84 -1.81
CA ILE A 96 -51.91 5.25 -2.74
C ILE A 96 -52.64 4.45 -3.83
N TYR A 97 -52.26 4.69 -5.09
CA TYR A 97 -52.68 3.89 -6.23
C TYR A 97 -51.52 3.01 -6.70
N VAL A 98 -51.65 1.69 -6.58
CA VAL A 98 -50.70 0.73 -7.16
C VAL A 98 -51.20 0.36 -8.55
N LEU A 99 -50.48 0.80 -9.57
CA LEU A 99 -50.80 0.48 -10.96
C LEU A 99 -50.28 -0.93 -11.29
N PRO A 100 -51.07 -1.77 -11.97
CA PRO A 100 -50.58 -3.04 -12.48
C PRO A 100 -49.44 -2.76 -13.48
N PRO A 101 -48.44 -3.66 -13.60
CA PRO A 101 -47.44 -3.55 -14.63
C PRO A 101 -48.15 -3.53 -16.00
N LEU A 102 -47.73 -2.61 -16.87
CA LEU A 102 -48.18 -2.58 -18.26
C LEU A 102 -47.65 -3.85 -18.94
N THR A 103 -48.43 -4.92 -18.87
CA THR A 103 -48.28 -6.02 -19.81
C THR A 103 -48.77 -5.46 -21.14
N GLU A 104 -47.82 -5.12 -22.02
CA GLU A 104 -48.05 -5.03 -23.46
C GLU A 104 -48.49 -6.43 -23.90
N GLU A 105 -49.80 -6.68 -23.80
CA GLU A 105 -50.49 -7.83 -24.33
C GLU A 105 -50.43 -7.68 -25.86
N ASN A 106 -49.35 -8.22 -26.44
CA ASN A 106 -49.24 -8.36 -27.89
C ASN A 106 -50.20 -9.48 -28.32
N ASP A 107 -51.43 -9.09 -28.66
CA ASP A 107 -52.37 -9.88 -29.48
C ASP A 107 -51.87 -10.02 -30.94
#